data_AF-A0A359HC09-F1
#
_entry.id   AF-A0A359HC09-F1
#
_cell.length_a   1.000
_cell.length_b   1.000
_cell.length_c   1.000
_cell.angle_alpha   90.00
_cell.angle_beta   90.00
_cell.angle_gamma   90.00
#
_symmetry.space_group_name_H-M   'P 1'
#
loop_
_entity.id
_entity.type
_entity.pdbx_description
1 polymer ?
#
loop_
_entity_poly.entity_id
_entity_poly.type
_entity_poly.pdbx_seq_one_letter_code
_entity_poly.pdbx_strand_id
1 'polypeptide(L)'
;MISKLNTIHITTDRGDKFLYKYKVIATIVEIRGENGCSYGHKVGDSFEFSQYMPGGLCQFAYDSLRSAVAALLYGGNFPWAQNSEVTTWACPDPDNTVIFELRRLPAE
;
A
#
# COMPACT_ATOMS: atom_id res chain seq x y z
N MET A 1 -40.79 -4.76 15.27
CA MET A 1 -39.68 -5.45 15.96
C MET A 1 -38.45 -5.32 15.07
N ILE A 2 -37.65 -4.27 15.26
CA ILE A 2 -36.42 -4.04 14.49
C ILE A 2 -35.29 -4.61 15.33
N SER A 3 -34.65 -5.67 14.82
CA SER A 3 -33.53 -6.34 15.46
C SER A 3 -32.40 -5.33 15.68
N LYS A 4 -31.95 -5.23 16.94
CA LYS A 4 -30.75 -4.49 17.30
C LYS A 4 -29.57 -5.15 16.59
N LEU A 5 -28.96 -4.45 15.64
CA LEU A 5 -27.66 -4.82 15.09
C LEU A 5 -26.66 -4.78 16.26
N ASN A 6 -26.10 -5.93 16.61
CA ASN A 6 -24.99 -5.99 17.56
C ASN A 6 -23.78 -5.32 16.90
N THR A 7 -23.43 -4.13 17.38
CA THR A 7 -22.14 -3.52 17.09
C THR A 7 -21.05 -4.43 17.62
N ILE A 8 -20.27 -5.04 16.71
CA ILE A 8 -19.06 -5.76 17.09
C ILE A 8 -18.05 -4.70 17.53
N HIS A 9 -17.85 -4.56 18.83
CA HIS A 9 -16.70 -3.86 19.39
C HIS A 9 -15.47 -4.72 19.13
N ILE A 10 -14.73 -4.44 18.06
CA ILE A 10 -13.39 -4.97 17.87
C ILE A 10 -12.52 -4.27 18.91
N THR A 11 -12.36 -4.86 20.09
CA THR A 11 -11.42 -4.37 21.10
C THR A 11 -10.00 -4.60 20.57
N THR A 12 -9.28 -3.52 20.28
CA THR A 12 -7.86 -3.55 19.93
C THR A 12 -7.03 -3.75 21.20
N ASP A 13 -7.25 -4.86 21.91
CA ASP A 13 -6.53 -5.18 23.17
C ASP A 13 -5.30 -6.07 22.91
N ARG A 14 -4.60 -5.85 21.79
CA ARG A 14 -3.23 -6.35 21.64
C ARG A 14 -2.32 -5.18 21.97
N GLY A 15 -1.96 -5.05 23.24
CA GLY A 15 -1.04 -4.01 23.71
C GLY A 15 0.16 -3.86 22.77
N ASP A 16 0.28 -2.67 22.19
CA ASP A 16 1.46 -1.97 21.64
C ASP A 16 2.62 -2.84 21.11
N LYS A 17 2.30 -3.92 20.41
CA LYS A 17 3.26 -4.67 19.60
C LYS A 17 2.77 -4.64 18.17
N PHE A 18 3.44 -3.83 17.35
CA PHE A 18 3.25 -3.82 15.91
C PHE A 18 3.29 -5.26 15.38
N LEU A 19 2.19 -5.71 14.76
CA LEU A 19 2.11 -7.03 14.12
C LEU A 19 3.18 -7.19 13.03
N TYR A 20 3.59 -6.07 12.43
CA TYR A 20 4.55 -6.01 11.34
C TYR A 20 5.87 -5.44 11.84
N LYS A 21 6.97 -6.13 11.51
CA LYS A 21 8.34 -5.65 11.77
C LYS A 21 8.70 -4.42 10.94
N TYR A 22 7.94 -4.18 9.87
CA TYR A 22 8.18 -3.11 8.92
C TYR A 22 6.87 -2.41 8.56
N LYS A 23 7.00 -1.18 8.06
CA LYS A 23 5.98 -0.49 7.27
C LYS A 23 6.47 -0.31 5.84
N VAL A 24 5.55 -0.07 4.90
CA VAL A 24 5.88 0.17 3.49
C VAL A 24 5.28 1.50 3.06
N ILE A 25 6.10 2.38 2.50
CA ILE A 25 5.66 3.63 1.89
C ILE A 25 5.64 3.41 0.39
N ALA A 26 4.46 3.52 -0.22
CA ALA A 26 4.32 3.55 -1.67
C ALA A 26 4.28 5.01 -2.13
N THR A 27 5.28 5.45 -2.88
CA THR A 27 5.36 6.82 -3.42
C THR A 27 5.23 6.80 -4.93
N ILE A 28 4.39 7.65 -5.50
CA ILE A 28 4.27 7.77 -6.95
C ILE A 28 5.49 8.50 -7.49
N VAL A 29 6.26 7.83 -8.35
CA VAL A 29 7.50 8.35 -8.93
C VAL A 29 7.35 8.70 -10.41
N GLU A 30 6.39 8.10 -11.10
CA GLU A 30 6.16 8.31 -12.53
C GLU A 30 4.67 8.07 -12.84
N ILE A 31 4.12 8.84 -13.77
CA ILE A 31 2.82 8.55 -14.39
C ILE A 31 3.05 8.55 -15.90
N ARG A 32 2.78 7.41 -16.53
CA ARG A 32 2.84 7.20 -17.98
C ARG A 32 1.48 7.49 -18.60
N GLY A 33 1.47 7.74 -19.90
CA GLY A 33 0.26 8.11 -20.65
C GLY A 33 0.06 9.62 -20.74
N GLU A 34 -0.77 10.04 -21.68
CA GLU A 34 -1.00 11.47 -21.97
C GLU A 34 -2.05 12.11 -21.05
N ASN A 35 -2.95 11.30 -20.46
CA ASN A 35 -4.10 11.81 -19.70
C ASN A 35 -3.86 11.83 -18.18
N GLY A 36 -2.74 11.29 -17.71
CA GLY A 36 -2.45 11.15 -16.28
C GLY A 36 -3.42 10.19 -15.55
N CYS A 37 -3.27 10.05 -14.23
CA CYS A 37 -4.09 9.12 -13.47
C CYS A 37 -5.57 9.53 -13.44
N SER A 38 -6.46 8.66 -13.91
CA SER A 38 -7.93 8.84 -13.92
C SER A 38 -8.55 9.09 -12.54
N TYR A 39 -7.91 8.61 -11.46
CA TYR A 39 -8.37 8.84 -10.08
C TYR A 39 -7.89 10.18 -9.50
N GLY A 40 -7.00 10.87 -10.20
CA GLY A 40 -6.47 12.18 -9.77
C GLY A 40 -5.17 12.13 -8.99
N HIS A 41 -4.53 10.96 -8.83
CA HIS A 41 -3.20 10.86 -8.22
C HIS A 41 -2.13 11.66 -8.97
N LYS A 42 -1.06 12.03 -8.26
CA LYS A 42 0.04 12.87 -8.74
C LYS A 42 1.39 12.29 -8.31
N VAL A 43 2.43 12.58 -9.09
CA VAL A 43 3.82 12.28 -8.71
C VAL A 43 4.13 12.98 -7.38
N GLY A 44 4.69 12.23 -6.44
CA GLY A 44 4.94 12.68 -5.08
C GLY A 44 3.86 12.29 -4.05
N ASP A 45 2.68 11.82 -4.48
CA ASP A 45 1.72 11.26 -3.52
C ASP A 45 2.30 10.00 -2.87
N SER A 46 2.10 9.87 -1.56
CA SER A 46 2.61 8.75 -0.76
C SER A 46 1.52 8.10 0.09
N PHE A 47 1.56 6.77 0.16
CA PHE A 47 0.61 5.95 0.88
C PHE A 47 1.33 5.00 1.83
N GLU A 48 1.05 5.10 3.13
CA GLU A 48 1.63 4.20 4.14
C GLU A 48 0.79 2.93 4.28
N PHE A 49 1.41 1.80 3.99
CA PHE A 49 0.89 0.48 4.28
C PHE A 49 1.45 -0.02 5.61
N SER A 50 0.53 -0.34 6.52
CA SER A 50 0.80 -0.95 7.81
C SER A 50 -0.25 -2.03 8.09
N GLN A 51 -0.85 -2.05 9.29
CA GLN A 51 -1.97 -2.94 9.60
C GLN A 51 -3.29 -2.55 8.96
N TYR A 52 -3.39 -1.33 8.45
CA TYR A 52 -4.58 -0.81 7.81
C TYR A 52 -4.31 -0.45 6.35
N MET A 53 -5.38 -0.48 5.55
CA MET A 53 -5.35 0.02 4.18
C MET A 53 -5.15 1.54 4.20
N PRO A 54 -4.24 2.09 3.37
CA PRO A 54 -4.07 3.53 3.28
C PRO A 54 -5.35 4.20 2.76
N GLY A 55 -5.79 5.24 3.46
CA GLY A 55 -6.84 6.12 2.96
C GLY A 55 -6.37 6.88 1.70
N GLY A 56 -7.31 7.17 0.80
CA GLY A 56 -7.04 7.97 -0.41
C GLY A 56 -6.46 7.18 -1.59
N LEU A 57 -5.88 5.99 -1.39
CA LEU A 57 -5.46 5.14 -2.51
C LEU A 57 -6.67 4.52 -3.21
N CYS A 58 -6.68 4.48 -4.54
CA CYS A 58 -7.76 3.85 -5.29
C CYS A 58 -7.69 2.32 -5.17
N GLN A 59 -8.84 1.65 -5.24
CA GLN A 59 -8.93 0.20 -5.05
C GLN A 59 -8.07 -0.60 -6.06
N PHE A 60 -8.00 -0.15 -7.32
CA PHE A 60 -7.21 -0.83 -8.36
C PHE A 60 -5.70 -0.77 -8.12
N ALA A 61 -5.20 0.39 -7.68
CA ALA A 61 -3.80 0.51 -7.29
C ALA A 61 -3.53 -0.35 -6.05
N TYR A 62 -4.41 -0.30 -5.04
CA TYR A 62 -4.30 -1.15 -3.85
C TYR A 62 -4.18 -2.64 -4.21
N ASP A 63 -5.09 -3.16 -5.03
CA ASP A 63 -5.09 -4.58 -5.41
C ASP A 63 -3.81 -5.00 -6.15
N SER A 64 -3.27 -4.12 -7.00
CA SER A 64 -1.99 -4.38 -7.69
C SER A 64 -0.79 -4.39 -6.75
N LEU A 65 -0.77 -3.50 -5.75
CA LEU A 65 0.33 -3.37 -4.79
C LEU A 65 0.30 -4.42 -3.68
N ARG A 66 -0.89 -4.91 -3.31
CA ARG A 66 -1.13 -5.65 -2.05
C ARG A 66 -0.20 -6.84 -1.84
N SER A 67 0.03 -7.66 -2.86
CA SER A 67 0.89 -8.84 -2.74
C SER A 67 2.36 -8.45 -2.52
N ALA A 68 2.82 -7.40 -3.20
CA ALA A 68 4.19 -6.92 -3.06
C ALA A 68 4.44 -6.31 -1.69
N VAL A 69 3.51 -5.45 -1.26
CA VAL A 69 3.48 -4.83 0.07
C VAL A 69 3.48 -5.91 1.15
N ALA A 70 2.64 -6.94 1.04
CA ALA A 70 2.57 -8.01 2.02
C ALA A 70 3.94 -8.72 2.18
N ALA A 71 4.62 -9.04 1.09
CA ALA A 71 5.94 -9.64 1.15
C ALA A 71 6.94 -8.72 1.90
N LEU A 72 6.93 -7.43 1.60
CA LEU A 72 7.82 -6.46 2.26
C LEU A 72 7.50 -6.29 3.76
N LEU A 73 6.22 -6.17 4.13
CA LEU A 73 5.76 -6.05 5.52
C LEU A 73 6.26 -7.19 6.42
N TYR A 74 6.35 -8.41 5.87
CA TYR A 74 6.83 -9.59 6.58
C TYR A 74 8.34 -9.85 6.42
N GLY A 75 9.09 -8.91 5.82
CA GLY A 75 10.55 -9.04 5.70
C GLY A 75 11.04 -9.82 4.46
N GLY A 76 10.14 -10.17 3.54
CA GLY A 76 10.49 -10.77 2.26
C GLY A 76 11.24 -9.79 1.35
N ASN A 77 11.91 -10.33 0.33
CA ASN A 77 12.68 -9.56 -0.65
C ASN A 77 12.38 -10.09 -2.06
N PHE A 78 12.55 -9.23 -3.06
CA PHE A 78 12.39 -9.61 -4.47
C PHE A 78 13.75 -9.80 -5.13
N PRO A 79 13.94 -10.86 -5.94
CA PRO A 79 15.24 -11.15 -6.56
C PRO A 79 15.67 -10.10 -7.59
N TRP A 80 14.74 -9.29 -8.10
CA TRP A 80 15.02 -8.18 -9.03
C TRP A 80 15.25 -6.83 -8.34
N ALA A 81 14.99 -6.72 -7.03
CA ALA A 81 15.22 -5.48 -6.30
C ALA A 81 16.73 -5.30 -6.07
N GLN A 82 17.29 -4.19 -6.53
CA GLN A 82 18.73 -3.88 -6.41
C GLN A 82 19.18 -3.79 -4.95
N ASN A 83 18.32 -3.22 -4.11
CA ASN A 83 18.40 -3.24 -2.66
C ASN A 83 17.11 -3.86 -2.10
N SER A 84 17.22 -4.68 -1.06
CA SER A 84 16.08 -5.35 -0.42
C SER A 84 15.02 -4.41 0.20
N GLU A 85 15.22 -3.10 0.08
CA GLU A 85 14.40 -2.04 0.68
C GLU A 85 13.51 -1.33 -0.34
N VAL A 86 13.86 -1.35 -1.63
CA VAL A 86 13.17 -0.57 -2.66
C VAL A 86 12.86 -1.44 -3.88
N THR A 87 11.63 -1.35 -4.36
CA THR A 87 11.21 -1.94 -5.63
C THR A 87 10.16 -1.05 -6.29
N THR A 88 9.85 -1.27 -7.55
CA THR A 88 8.81 -0.52 -8.27
C THR A 88 7.65 -1.42 -8.65
N TRP A 89 6.44 -0.89 -8.60
CA TRP A 89 5.21 -1.58 -9.00
C TRP A 89 4.30 -0.66 -9.80
N ALA A 90 3.47 -1.23 -10.67
CA ALA A 90 2.58 -0.48 -11.55
C ALA A 90 1.11 -0.62 -11.15
N CYS A 91 0.36 0.49 -11.27
CA CYS A 91 -1.10 0.47 -11.37
C CYS A 91 -1.53 -0.38 -12.58
N PRO A 92 -2.68 -1.09 -12.54
CA PRO A 92 -3.10 -1.97 -13.63
C PRO A 92 -3.72 -1.23 -14.83
N ASP A 93 -3.74 0.11 -14.82
CA ASP A 93 -4.20 0.93 -15.94
C ASP A 93 -3.13 0.94 -17.05
N PRO A 94 -3.38 0.31 -18.21
CA PRO A 94 -2.40 0.21 -19.28
C PRO A 94 -2.21 1.52 -20.06
N ASP A 95 -3.21 2.41 -20.06
CA ASP A 95 -3.19 3.66 -20.82
C ASP A 95 -2.59 4.79 -19.99
N ASN A 96 -2.83 4.79 -18.67
CA ASN A 96 -2.36 5.82 -17.74
C ASN A 96 -1.63 5.22 -16.52
N THR A 97 -0.60 4.42 -16.80
CA THR A 97 0.10 3.64 -15.77
C THR A 97 0.81 4.52 -14.74
N VAL A 98 0.36 4.45 -13.49
CA VAL A 98 1.04 5.03 -12.33
C VAL A 98 2.11 4.05 -11.83
N ILE A 99 3.34 4.51 -11.68
CA ILE A 99 4.46 3.75 -11.13
C ILE A 99 4.73 4.19 -9.69
N PHE A 100 4.71 3.22 -8.78
CA PHE A 100 4.98 3.38 -7.37
C PHE A 100 6.38 2.86 -7.06
N GLU A 101 7.18 3.65 -6.35
CA GLU A 101 8.28 3.13 -5.54
C GLU A 101 7.71 2.59 -4.23
N LEU A 102 7.99 1.32 -3.94
CA LEU A 102 7.68 0.69 -2.65
C LEU A 102 8.94 0.67 -1.81
N ARG A 103 8.92 1.38 -0.69
CA ARG A 103 10.04 1.48 0.26
C ARG A 103 9.67 0.87 1.60
N ARG A 104 10.43 -0.14 2.04
CA ARG A 104 10.28 -0.73 3.37
C ARG A 104 11.09 0.05 4.41
N LEU A 105 10.48 0.33 5.55
CA LEU A 105 11.12 0.96 6.72
C LEU A 105 10.85 0.12 7.97
N PRO A 106 11.74 0.10 8.97
CA PRO A 106 11.44 -0.48 10.28
C PRO A 106 10.13 0.12 10.85
N ALA A 107 9.28 -0.72 11.43
CA ALA A 107 8.18 -0.25 12.27
C ALA A 107 8.76 0.00 13.67
N GLU A 108 8.64 1.23 14.18
CA GLU A 108 9.03 1.60 15.55
C GLU A 108 8.03 1.06 16.57
#